data_AF-A0A225UQV7-F1
#
_entry.id   AF-A0A225UQV7-F1
#
_cell.length_a   1.000
_cell.length_b   1.000
_cell.length_c   1.000
_cell.angle_alpha   90.00
_cell.angle_beta   90.00
_cell.angle_gamma   90.00
#
_symmetry.space_group_name_H-M   'P 1'
#
loop_
_entity.id
_entity.type
_entity.pdbx_description
1 polymer ?
#
loop_
_entity_poly.entity_id
_entity_poly.type
_entity_poly.pdbx_seq_one_letter_code
_entity_poly.pdbx_strand_id
1 'polypeptide(L)'
;MFEDRSKEFYFHRVRDLGKGIMRGLREYVEAMEEHAEGRWYILHWFTMSVEDDRAKELHLWRRKCRETLVRYFLLLVERLEKIDKFPKTLWYEPGLWILPNTICYWIFKDPSMNFRTVSGVADLRAEPLELDEREPARTL
;
A
#
# COMPACT_ATOMS: atom_id res chain seq x y z
N MET A 1 13.85 10.62 -6.02
CA MET A 1 12.53 10.05 -5.64
C MET A 1 11.74 9.52 -6.85
N PHE A 2 11.96 10.05 -8.05
CA PHE A 2 11.22 9.64 -9.26
C PHE A 2 12.04 8.81 -10.26
N GLU A 3 13.35 8.65 -10.04
CA GLU A 3 14.23 7.98 -11.00
C GLU A 3 13.95 6.48 -11.12
N ASP A 4 13.50 5.84 -10.02
CA ASP A 4 13.28 4.39 -9.94
C ASP A 4 11.78 3.98 -10.00
N ARG A 5 10.91 4.91 -10.41
CA ARG A 5 9.49 4.57 -10.63
C ARG A 5 9.31 4.00 -12.03
N SER A 6 8.36 3.08 -12.20
CA SER A 6 7.89 2.74 -13.55
C SER A 6 7.45 4.02 -14.25
N LYS A 7 8.14 4.37 -15.34
CA LYS A 7 7.79 5.50 -16.22
C LYS A 7 6.78 5.08 -17.30
N GLU A 8 6.41 3.80 -17.31
CA GLU A 8 5.53 3.19 -18.28
C GLU A 8 4.22 2.79 -17.61
N PHE A 9 3.13 2.97 -18.34
CA PHE A 9 1.83 2.44 -17.97
C PHE A 9 1.65 1.07 -18.61
N TYR A 10 1.29 0.08 -17.80
CA TYR A 10 0.96 -1.25 -18.28
C TYR A 10 -0.54 -1.34 -18.56
N PHE A 11 -0.89 -1.92 -19.71
CA PHE A 11 -2.25 -2.24 -20.09
C PHE A 11 -2.27 -3.62 -20.74
N HIS A 12 -2.88 -4.59 -20.06
CA HIS A 12 -3.08 -5.93 -20.59
C HIS A 12 -4.41 -5.99 -21.33
N ARG A 13 -4.44 -6.70 -22.46
CA ARG A 13 -5.68 -6.94 -23.17
C ARG A 13 -6.42 -8.06 -22.48
N VAL A 14 -7.70 -7.83 -22.17
CA VAL A 14 -8.58 -8.84 -21.55
C VAL A 14 -8.58 -10.18 -22.30
N ARG A 15 -8.51 -10.16 -23.63
CA ARG A 15 -8.48 -11.38 -24.46
C ARG A 15 -7.23 -12.24 -24.27
N ASP A 16 -6.14 -11.64 -23.78
CA ASP A 16 -4.87 -12.31 -23.54
C ASP A 16 -4.82 -12.89 -22.11
N LEU A 17 -5.82 -12.59 -21.26
CA LEU A 17 -5.93 -13.07 -19.89
C LEU A 17 -6.80 -14.34 -19.82
N GLY A 18 -6.28 -15.36 -19.12
CA GLY A 18 -7.03 -16.59 -18.88
C GLY A 18 -8.30 -16.36 -18.04
N LYS A 19 -9.33 -17.20 -18.24
CA LYS A 19 -10.60 -17.12 -17.49
C LYS A 19 -10.40 -17.15 -15.96
N GLY A 20 -9.43 -17.92 -15.48
CA GLY A 20 -9.07 -17.99 -14.06
C GLY A 20 -8.55 -16.65 -13.53
N ILE A 21 -7.63 -16.02 -14.26
CA ILE A 21 -7.06 -14.70 -13.92
C ILE A 21 -8.17 -13.65 -13.91
N MET A 22 -9.02 -13.61 -14.94
CA MET A 22 -10.13 -12.66 -15.02
C MET A 22 -11.13 -12.80 -13.87
N ARG A 23 -11.38 -14.03 -13.41
CA ARG A 23 -12.23 -14.26 -12.24
C ARG A 23 -11.54 -13.79 -10.96
N GLY A 24 -10.27 -14.16 -10.76
CA GLY A 24 -9.49 -13.71 -9.60
C GLY A 24 -9.38 -12.19 -9.52
N LEU A 25 -9.20 -11.51 -10.66
CA LEU A 25 -9.17 -10.04 -10.72
C LEU A 25 -10.50 -9.42 -10.31
N ARG A 26 -11.63 -10.00 -10.72
CA ARG A 26 -12.96 -9.54 -10.26
C ARG A 26 -13.11 -9.71 -8.75
N GLU A 27 -12.79 -10.90 -8.23
CA GLU A 27 -12.82 -11.18 -6.78
C GLU A 27 -11.94 -10.17 -6.01
N TYR A 28 -10.77 -9.82 -6.57
CA TYR A 28 -9.89 -8.82 -5.97
C TYR A 28 -10.52 -7.44 -5.93
N VAL A 29 -11.08 -6.97 -7.05
CA VAL A 29 -11.71 -5.65 -7.18
C VAL A 29 -12.94 -5.54 -6.29
N GLU A 30 -13.79 -6.58 -6.25
CA GLU A 30 -14.94 -6.66 -5.34
C GLU A 30 -14.49 -6.54 -3.88
N ALA A 31 -13.42 -7.24 -3.49
CA ALA A 31 -12.86 -7.11 -2.15
C ALA A 31 -12.29 -5.70 -1.89
N MET A 32 -11.71 -5.03 -2.89
CA MET A 32 -11.27 -3.63 -2.75
C MET A 32 -12.44 -2.69 -2.46
N GLU A 33 -13.56 -2.88 -3.17
CA GLU A 33 -14.79 -2.10 -2.99
C GLU A 33 -15.42 -2.36 -1.62
N GLU A 34 -15.57 -3.63 -1.22
CA GLU A 34 -16.10 -4.03 0.08
C GLU A 34 -15.32 -3.40 1.25
N HIS A 35 -14.01 -3.24 1.09
CA HIS A 35 -13.13 -2.70 2.12
C HIS A 35 -12.68 -1.25 1.86
N ALA A 36 -13.36 -0.51 1.00
CA ALA A 36 -12.98 0.85 0.64
C ALA A 36 -12.87 1.79 1.85
N GLU A 37 -13.80 1.69 2.81
CA GLU A 37 -13.77 2.48 4.05
C GLU A 37 -12.53 2.15 4.91
N GLY A 38 -12.25 0.87 5.12
CA GLY A 38 -11.06 0.43 5.87
C GLY A 38 -9.77 0.92 5.21
N ARG A 39 -9.71 0.86 3.87
CA ARG A 39 -8.60 1.42 3.09
C ARG A 39 -8.49 2.93 3.27
N TRP A 40 -9.61 3.65 3.21
CA TRP A 40 -9.63 5.10 3.45
C TRP A 40 -9.04 5.44 4.83
N TYR A 41 -9.49 4.77 5.89
CA TYR A 41 -8.95 5.00 7.24
C TYR A 41 -7.48 4.64 7.36
N ILE A 42 -6.99 3.61 6.67
CA ILE A 42 -5.58 3.22 6.79
C ILE A 42 -4.67 4.21 6.05
N LEU A 43 -5.13 4.75 4.92
CA LEU A 43 -4.32 5.59 4.03
C LEU A 43 -4.40 7.08 4.38
N HIS A 44 -5.43 7.53 5.11
CA HIS A 44 -5.58 8.94 5.49
C HIS A 44 -4.81 9.31 6.74
N TRP A 45 -4.16 10.48 6.66
CA TRP A 45 -3.41 11.10 7.75
C TRP A 45 -4.35 11.92 8.62
N PHE A 46 -4.16 11.82 9.92
CA PHE A 46 -4.89 12.60 10.92
C PHE A 46 -3.96 12.80 12.11
N THR A 47 -3.90 14.01 12.62
CA THR A 47 -3.09 14.36 13.78
C THR A 47 -3.82 13.95 15.04
N MET A 48 -3.15 13.19 15.90
CA MET A 48 -3.68 12.76 17.19
C MET A 48 -2.85 13.40 18.31
N SER A 49 -3.52 13.94 19.33
CA SER A 49 -2.81 14.38 20.54
C SER A 49 -2.17 13.17 21.22
N VAL A 50 -0.89 13.28 21.55
CA VAL A 50 -0.15 12.22 22.26
C VAL A 50 -0.45 12.21 23.76
N GLU A 51 -1.11 13.25 24.26
CA GLU A 51 -1.44 13.45 25.68
C GLU A 51 -2.84 12.92 26.02
N ASP A 52 -3.68 12.67 25.01
CA ASP A 52 -5.05 12.16 25.19
C ASP A 52 -5.07 10.62 25.16
N ASP A 53 -5.52 10.00 26.23
CA ASP A 53 -5.63 8.54 26.33
C ASP A 53 -6.62 7.95 25.31
N ARG A 54 -7.70 8.66 24.97
CA ARG A 54 -8.64 8.23 23.90
C ARG A 54 -7.95 8.23 22.54
N ALA A 55 -7.04 9.17 22.33
CA ALA A 55 -6.24 9.22 21.11
C ALA A 55 -5.27 8.03 21.04
N LYS A 56 -4.65 7.62 22.15
CA LYS A 56 -3.81 6.41 22.19
C LYS A 56 -4.62 5.14 21.89
N GLU A 57 -5.81 5.01 22.48
CA GLU A 57 -6.72 3.87 22.24
C GLU A 57 -7.14 3.79 20.76
N LEU A 58 -7.54 4.92 20.18
CA LEU A 58 -7.92 4.99 18.78
C LEU A 58 -6.72 4.67 17.85
N HIS A 59 -5.50 5.06 18.22
CA HIS A 59 -4.29 4.68 17.47
C HIS A 59 -4.07 3.16 17.45
N LEU A 60 -4.18 2.50 18.61
CA LEU A 60 -4.05 1.05 18.73
C LEU A 60 -5.14 0.30 17.96
N TRP A 61 -6.39 0.75 18.06
CA TRP A 61 -7.50 0.18 17.31
C TRP A 61 -7.26 0.26 15.79
N ARG A 62 -6.86 1.44 15.29
CA ARG A 62 -6.55 1.63 13.87
C ARG A 62 -5.39 0.76 13.41
N ARG A 63 -4.34 0.62 14.23
CA ARG A 63 -3.22 -0.29 13.95
C ARG A 63 -3.70 -1.73 13.76
N LYS A 64 -4.57 -2.22 14.65
CA LYS A 64 -5.13 -3.57 14.56
C LYS A 64 -6.00 -3.76 13.30
N CYS A 65 -6.84 -2.78 12.99
CA CYS A 65 -7.63 -2.78 11.74
C CYS A 65 -6.72 -2.84 10.51
N ARG A 66 -5.63 -2.05 10.50
CA ARG A 66 -4.62 -2.09 9.44
C ARG A 66 -4.01 -3.47 9.27
N GLU A 67 -3.47 -4.03 10.35
CA GLU A 67 -2.79 -5.33 10.30
C GLU A 67 -3.72 -6.44 9.81
N THR A 68 -4.99 -6.39 10.21
CA THR A 68 -6.02 -7.32 9.74
C THR A 68 -6.28 -7.17 8.23
N LEU A 69 -6.46 -5.93 7.76
CA LEU A 69 -6.75 -5.66 6.36
C LEU A 69 -5.57 -5.97 5.44
N VAL A 70 -4.35 -5.61 5.85
CA VAL A 70 -3.11 -5.94 5.13
C VAL A 70 -2.96 -7.44 5.00
N ARG A 71 -3.12 -8.20 6.09
CA ARG A 71 -3.04 -9.66 6.05
C ARG A 71 -4.06 -10.26 5.09
N TYR A 72 -5.28 -9.75 5.09
CA TYR A 72 -6.34 -10.20 4.18
C TYR A 72 -5.97 -9.96 2.71
N PHE A 73 -5.53 -8.75 2.35
CA PHE A 73 -5.16 -8.45 0.96
C PHE A 73 -3.89 -9.16 0.50
N LEU A 74 -2.92 -9.41 1.37
CA LEU A 74 -1.74 -10.21 1.04
C LEU A 74 -2.12 -11.65 0.65
N LEU A 75 -3.08 -12.25 1.35
CA LEU A 75 -3.59 -13.58 1.00
C LEU A 75 -4.33 -13.58 -0.34
N LEU A 76 -5.07 -12.50 -0.65
CA LEU A 76 -5.69 -12.36 -1.97
C LEU A 76 -4.66 -12.26 -3.08
N VAL A 77 -3.63 -11.41 -2.91
CA VAL A 77 -2.50 -11.29 -3.84
C VAL A 77 -1.84 -12.64 -4.07
N GLU A 78 -1.51 -13.37 -2.99
CA GLU A 78 -0.89 -14.69 -3.08
C GLU A 78 -1.78 -15.70 -3.84
N ARG A 79 -3.10 -15.67 -3.61
CA ARG A 79 -4.06 -16.52 -4.34
C ARG A 79 -4.11 -16.18 -5.83
N LEU A 80 -4.06 -14.90 -6.19
CA LEU A 80 -4.03 -14.43 -7.58
C LEU A 80 -2.75 -14.86 -8.30
N GLU A 81 -1.59 -14.68 -7.66
CA GLU A 81 -0.30 -15.03 -8.24
C GLU A 81 -0.11 -16.55 -8.44
N LYS A 82 -0.85 -17.38 -7.69
CA LYS A 82 -0.87 -18.84 -7.85
C LYS A 82 -1.69 -19.31 -9.05
N ILE A 83 -2.46 -18.44 -9.71
CA ILE A 83 -3.21 -18.81 -10.91
C ILE A 83 -2.22 -19.07 -12.05
N ASP A 84 -2.39 -20.19 -12.77
CA ASP A 84 -1.54 -20.54 -13.91
C ASP A 84 -1.43 -19.38 -14.90
N LYS A 85 -0.19 -19.07 -15.30
CA LYS A 85 0.17 -17.97 -16.22
C LYS A 85 -0.24 -16.57 -15.75
N PHE A 86 -0.38 -16.32 -14.45
CA PHE A 86 -0.60 -14.96 -13.94
C PHE A 86 0.57 -14.03 -14.33
N PRO A 87 0.32 -12.96 -15.12
CA PRO A 87 1.37 -12.02 -15.50
C PRO A 87 1.61 -11.04 -14.36
N LYS A 88 2.81 -11.07 -13.75
CA LYS A 88 3.20 -10.16 -12.65
C LYS A 88 3.09 -8.68 -13.02
N THR A 89 3.17 -8.36 -14.32
CA THR A 89 3.01 -7.00 -14.84
C THR A 89 1.61 -6.42 -14.62
N LEU A 90 0.59 -7.25 -14.31
CA LEU A 90 -0.75 -6.77 -13.94
C LEU A 90 -0.74 -5.85 -12.72
N TRP A 91 0.18 -6.07 -11.78
CA TRP A 91 0.29 -5.24 -10.58
C TRP A 91 0.77 -3.81 -10.87
N TYR A 92 1.26 -3.55 -12.08
CA TYR A 92 1.63 -2.21 -12.54
C TYR A 92 0.52 -1.54 -13.36
N GLU A 93 -0.65 -2.18 -13.53
CA GLU A 93 -1.79 -1.52 -14.13
C GLU A 93 -2.36 -0.44 -13.19
N PRO A 94 -2.68 0.76 -13.68
CA PRO A 94 -3.25 1.84 -12.86
C PRO A 94 -4.53 1.47 -12.10
N GLY A 95 -5.29 0.50 -12.63
CA GLY A 95 -6.55 0.04 -12.04
C GLY A 95 -6.40 -1.01 -10.95
N LEU A 96 -5.20 -1.56 -10.71
CA LEU A 96 -4.98 -2.65 -9.77
C LEU A 96 -4.11 -2.19 -8.61
N TRP A 97 -4.73 -1.99 -7.44
CA TRP A 97 -4.07 -1.40 -6.27
C TRP A 97 -3.74 -2.45 -5.23
N ILE A 98 -2.45 -2.78 -5.12
CA ILE A 98 -1.94 -3.53 -3.97
C ILE A 98 -2.01 -2.64 -2.74
N LEU A 99 -2.68 -3.12 -1.68
CA LEU A 99 -2.70 -2.40 -0.41
C LEU A 99 -1.27 -2.31 0.14
N PRO A 100 -0.71 -1.10 0.31
CA PRO A 100 0.65 -0.97 0.79
C PRO A 100 0.74 -1.43 2.26
N ASN A 101 1.84 -2.11 2.60
CA ASN A 101 2.14 -2.53 3.97
C ASN A 101 2.56 -1.33 4.86
N THR A 102 2.86 -0.19 4.24
CA THR A 102 3.23 1.07 4.91
C THR A 102 2.18 2.14 4.68
N ILE A 103 1.95 2.98 5.70
CA ILE A 103 0.90 4.02 5.76
C ILE A 103 1.14 5.14 4.70
N CYS A 104 2.36 5.22 4.15
CA CYS A 104 2.71 6.18 3.13
C CYS A 104 3.11 5.47 1.82
N TYR A 105 2.31 5.65 0.78
CA TYR A 105 2.60 5.25 -0.61
C TYR A 105 2.95 6.45 -1.50
N TRP A 106 2.86 7.69 -0.99
CA TRP A 106 3.42 8.85 -1.71
C TRP A 106 4.94 8.78 -1.79
N ILE A 107 5.57 8.09 -0.84
CA ILE A 107 6.98 7.71 -0.87
C ILE A 107 7.07 6.29 -1.44
N PHE A 108 7.11 6.15 -2.77
CA PHE A 108 7.51 4.89 -3.40
C PHE A 108 8.98 4.61 -3.05
N LYS A 109 9.25 3.50 -2.35
CA LYS A 109 10.59 3.11 -1.88
C LYS A 109 11.24 2.16 -2.88
N ASP A 110 12.48 2.46 -3.26
CA ASP A 110 13.28 1.61 -4.12
C ASP A 110 13.80 0.37 -3.36
N PRO A 111 13.74 -0.84 -3.94
CA PRO A 111 14.19 -2.08 -3.28
C PRO A 111 15.68 -2.12 -2.88
N SER A 112 16.53 -1.26 -3.45
CA SER A 112 17.97 -1.18 -3.17
C SER A 112 18.31 -0.35 -1.92
N MET A 113 17.36 0.41 -1.37
CA MET A 113 17.57 1.27 -0.21
C MET A 113 17.48 0.47 1.11
N ASN A 114 18.65 0.06 1.62
CA ASN A 114 18.79 -0.58 2.94
C ASN A 114 18.65 0.46 4.07
N PHE A 115 17.45 0.65 4.59
CA PHE A 115 17.25 1.46 5.79
C PHE A 115 17.79 0.72 7.03
N ARG A 116 18.53 1.45 7.87
CA ARG A 116 18.85 1.01 9.23
C ARG A 116 17.56 0.97 10.05
N THR A 117 16.98 -0.21 10.15
CA THR A 117 15.86 -0.47 11.04
C THR A 117 16.34 -0.39 12.49
N VAL A 118 15.73 0.44 13.33
CA VAL A 118 15.78 0.24 14.78
C VAL A 118 14.66 -0.74 15.08
N SER A 119 14.99 -1.94 15.60
CA SER A 119 14.01 -2.99 15.94
C SER A 119 13.13 -3.52 14.79
N GLY A 120 13.60 -3.47 13.54
CA GLY A 120 12.85 -3.99 12.38
C GLY A 120 11.72 -3.08 11.87
N VAL A 121 11.60 -1.86 12.41
CA VAL A 121 10.67 -0.83 11.94
C VAL A 121 11.51 0.37 11.50
N ALA A 122 11.31 0.84 10.27
CA ALA A 122 11.91 2.10 9.83
C ALA A 122 11.38 3.21 10.75
N ASP A 123 12.27 4.06 11.27
CA ASP A 123 11.88 5.14 12.18
C ASP A 123 10.96 6.11 11.42
N LEU A 124 9.64 5.96 11.64
CA LEU A 124 8.59 6.74 11.00
C LEU A 124 8.71 8.24 11.28
N ARG A 125 9.55 8.67 12.24
CA ARG A 125 9.82 10.09 12.50
C ARG A 125 10.95 10.64 11.63
N ALA A 126 11.89 9.80 11.22
CA ALA A 126 12.99 10.22 10.34
C ALA A 126 12.51 10.41 8.89
N GLU A 127 11.52 9.63 8.44
CA GLU A 127 11.03 9.67 7.06
C GLU A 127 10.34 10.99 6.67
N PRO A 128 9.49 11.61 7.52
CA PRO A 128 8.94 12.95 7.25
C PRO A 128 10.00 14.04 7.25
N LEU A 129 10.98 13.97 8.15
CA LEU A 129 12.08 14.94 8.22
C LEU A 129 12.94 14.92 6.95
N GLU A 130 13.36 13.74 6.48
CA GLU A 130 14.10 13.60 5.22
C GLU A 130 13.26 14.10 4.03
N LEU A 131 11.96 13.85 4.07
CA LEU A 131 11.04 14.27 3.02
C LEU A 131 10.84 15.78 3.00
N ASP A 132 10.73 16.41 4.17
CA ASP A 132 10.62 17.86 4.31
C ASP A 132 11.93 18.56 3.90
N GLU A 133 13.09 17.95 4.17
CA GLU A 133 14.40 18.43 3.67
C GLU A 133 14.49 18.35 2.13
N ARG A 134 13.95 17.28 1.54
CA ARG A 134 14.00 17.03 0.09
C ARG A 134 12.91 17.79 -0.68
N GLU A 135 11.80 18.10 -0.02
CA GLU A 135 10.63 18.79 -0.59
C GLU A 135 10.18 19.96 0.31
N PRO A 136 11.01 21.00 0.49
CA PRO A 136 10.74 22.09 1.43
C PRO A 136 9.47 22.90 1.10
N ALA A 137 8.95 22.80 -0.12
CA ALA A 137 7.69 23.44 -0.51
C ALA A 137 6.44 22.84 0.18
N ARG A 138 6.56 21.69 0.86
CA ARG A 138 5.46 21.05 1.59
C ARG A 138 5.22 21.58 3.00
N THR A 139 6.19 22.29 3.55
CA THR A 139 6.14 22.88 4.90
C THR A 139 5.78 24.37 4.89
N LEU A 140 5.50 24.94 3.71
CA LEU A 140 5.06 26.33 3.50
C LEU A 140 3.54 26.47 3.49
#